data_AF-A0A793H6Q6-F1
#
_entry.id   AF-A0A793H6Q6-F1
#
_cell.length_a   1.000
_cell.length_b   1.000
_cell.length_c   1.000
_cell.angle_alpha   90.00
_cell.angle_beta   90.00
_cell.angle_gamma   90.00
#
_symmetry.space_group_name_H-M   'P 1'
#
loop_
_entity.id
_entity.type
_entity.pdbx_description
1 polymer ?
#
loop_
_entity_poly.entity_id
_entity_poly.type
_entity_poly.pdbx_seq_one_letter_code
_entity_poly.pdbx_strand_id
1 'polypeptide(L)'
;MAEIKTLHLVPREGMQVSEKPSVVRVRFGDGYEQRRPTGLNARLKTFQAVFRVTDEPTRRWLDEFLSWHGGYRAFLWRPPKHNRTVRVVCREWSV
;
A
#
# COMPACT_ATOMS: atom_id res chain seq x y z
N MET A 1 16.78 -9.39 -13.97
CA MET A 1 15.82 -8.60 -13.16
C MET A 1 15.05 -9.59 -12.31
N ALA A 2 14.91 -9.36 -11.00
CA ALA A 2 14.06 -10.20 -10.17
C ALA A 2 12.60 -10.03 -10.60
N GLU A 3 11.87 -11.13 -10.75
CA GLU A 3 10.45 -11.12 -11.10
C GLU A 3 9.63 -10.47 -9.98
N ILE A 4 8.74 -9.54 -10.33
CA ILE A 4 7.83 -8.92 -9.36
C ILE A 4 6.62 -9.84 -9.16
N LYS A 5 6.45 -10.35 -7.93
CA LYS A 5 5.33 -11.24 -7.62
C LYS A 5 4.00 -10.48 -7.64
N THR A 6 2.91 -11.20 -7.89
CA THR A 6 1.54 -10.66 -7.92
C THR A 6 0.69 -11.31 -6.83
N LEU A 7 -0.04 -10.49 -6.07
CA LEU A 7 -1.06 -10.94 -5.13
C LEU A 7 -2.42 -10.97 -5.83
N HIS A 8 -3.08 -12.12 -5.81
CA HIS A 8 -4.37 -12.33 -6.47
C HIS A 8 -5.57 -12.31 -5.52
N LEU A 9 -5.34 -12.20 -4.20
CA LEU A 9 -6.42 -12.17 -3.22
C LEU A 9 -7.24 -10.89 -3.30
N VAL A 10 -8.56 -11.06 -3.15
CA VAL A 10 -9.53 -9.99 -3.08
C VAL A 10 -9.87 -9.73 -1.61
N PRO A 11 -9.68 -8.50 -1.09
CA PRO A 11 -10.01 -8.18 0.27
C PRO A 11 -11.53 -8.08 0.43
N ARG A 12 -11.98 -8.16 1.68
CA ARG A 12 -13.36 -7.97 2.10
C ARG A 12 -13.92 -6.66 1.55
N GLU A 13 -15.21 -6.69 1.22
CA GLU A 13 -15.97 -5.50 0.87
C GLU A 13 -15.88 -4.42 1.95
N GLY A 14 -15.95 -3.16 1.52
CA GLY A 14 -15.78 -2.02 2.42
C GLY A 14 -14.34 -1.73 2.82
N MET A 15 -13.35 -2.32 2.12
CA MET A 15 -11.93 -1.97 2.28
C MET A 15 -11.72 -0.46 2.29
N GLN A 16 -11.10 0.04 3.36
CA GLN A 16 -10.78 1.46 3.50
C GLN A 16 -9.56 1.82 2.68
N VAL A 17 -9.67 2.95 1.95
CA VAL A 17 -8.57 3.55 1.20
C VAL A 17 -8.43 4.99 1.64
N SER A 18 -7.27 5.34 2.19
CA SER A 18 -6.94 6.72 2.54
C SER A 18 -5.87 7.26 1.60
N GLU A 19 -5.99 8.54 1.24
CA GLU A 19 -4.99 9.27 0.47
C GLU A 19 -4.63 10.53 1.26
N LYS A 20 -3.38 10.61 1.71
CA LYS A 20 -2.88 11.79 2.43
C LYS A 20 -1.67 12.34 1.69
N PRO A 21 -1.88 13.29 0.76
CA PRO A 21 -0.79 13.97 0.07
C PRO A 21 0.18 14.57 1.09
N SER A 22 1.45 14.19 1.00
CA SER A 22 2.51 14.70 1.87
C SER A 22 3.08 15.98 1.28
N VAL A 23 3.06 17.06 2.07
CA VAL A 23 3.52 18.38 1.65
C VAL A 23 4.46 18.93 2.71
N VAL A 24 5.64 19.36 2.29
CA VAL A 24 6.57 20.14 3.12
C VAL A 24 6.17 21.61 3.05
N ARG A 25 6.06 22.23 4.22
CA ARG A 25 5.68 23.64 4.40
C ARG A 25 6.81 24.39 5.09
N VAL A 26 7.21 25.54 4.55
CA VAL A 26 8.20 26.45 5.15
C VAL A 26 7.53 27.80 5.35
N ARG A 27 7.54 28.31 6.59
CA ARG A 27 6.95 29.61 6.96
C ARG A 27 8.05 30.64 7.14
N PHE A 28 7.84 31.84 6.63
CA PHE A 28 8.86 32.91 6.63
C PHE A 28 8.67 33.95 7.74
N GLY A 29 7.64 33.83 8.58
CA GLY A 29 7.40 34.70 9.74
C GLY A 29 6.64 36.00 9.44
N ASP A 30 6.50 36.34 8.16
CA ASP A 30 5.79 37.49 7.59
C ASP A 30 4.35 37.15 7.14
N GLY A 31 3.87 35.96 7.52
CA GLY A 31 2.57 35.43 7.09
C GLY A 31 2.61 34.64 5.78
N TYR A 32 3.74 34.63 5.06
CA TYR A 32 3.89 33.83 3.86
C TYR A 32 4.37 32.40 4.15
N GLU A 33 4.01 31.50 3.24
CA GLU A 33 4.41 30.10 3.29
C GLU A 33 4.71 29.54 1.90
N GLN A 34 5.81 28.81 1.79
CA GLN A 34 6.11 27.98 0.63
C GLN A 34 5.67 26.54 0.87
N ARG A 35 5.03 25.95 -0.13
CA ARG A 35 4.56 24.55 -0.12
C ARG A 35 5.16 23.78 -1.27
N ARG A 36 5.63 22.57 -1.01
CA ARG A 36 6.04 21.62 -2.06
C ARG A 36 5.69 20.19 -1.70
N PRO A 37 5.40 19.32 -2.69
CA PRO A 37 5.20 17.88 -2.43
C PRO A 37 6.44 17.25 -1.76
N THR A 38 6.21 16.32 -0.84
CA THR A 38 7.29 15.55 -0.21
C THR A 38 7.77 14.45 -1.18
N GLY A 39 8.86 14.72 -1.89
CA GLY A 39 9.49 13.76 -2.80
C GLY A 39 8.67 13.45 -4.06
N LEU A 40 9.05 12.38 -4.78
CA LEU A 40 8.46 12.02 -6.07
C LEU A 40 7.05 11.42 -5.97
N ASN A 41 6.78 10.66 -4.89
CA ASN A 41 5.50 9.99 -4.67
C ASN A 41 4.78 10.61 -3.47
N ALA A 42 4.47 11.90 -3.53
CA ALA A 42 3.83 12.61 -2.44
C ALA A 42 2.36 12.19 -2.21
N ARG A 43 1.70 11.62 -3.22
CA ARG A 43 0.28 11.21 -3.18
C ARG A 43 0.13 9.69 -3.06
N LEU A 44 0.56 9.14 -1.94
CA LEU A 44 0.41 7.71 -1.66
C LEU A 44 -1.00 7.38 -1.19
N LYS A 45 -1.52 6.26 -1.71
CA LYS A 45 -2.73 5.62 -1.19
C LYS A 45 -2.34 4.55 -0.20
N THR A 46 -3.01 4.53 0.94
CA THR A 46 -2.90 3.47 1.95
C THR A 46 -4.15 2.61 1.89
N PHE A 47 -3.96 1.31 1.76
CA PHE A 47 -5.03 0.32 1.69
C PHE A 47 -5.08 -0.45 3.00
N GLN A 48 -6.24 -0.45 3.67
CA GLN A 48 -6.48 -1.30 4.84
C GLN A 48 -7.24 -2.55 4.37
N ALA A 49 -6.49 -3.49 3.80
CA ALA A 49 -7.01 -4.71 3.22
C ALA A 49 -7.19 -5.79 4.29
N VAL A 50 -8.39 -6.38 4.36
CA VAL A 50 -8.69 -7.54 5.19
C VAL A 50 -9.06 -8.70 4.27
N PHE A 51 -8.28 -9.77 4.24
CA PHE A 51 -8.57 -10.94 3.42
C PHE A 51 -9.32 -11.98 4.25
N ARG A 52 -10.51 -12.39 3.80
CA ARG A 52 -11.24 -13.51 4.41
C ARG A 52 -10.73 -14.82 3.80
N VAL A 53 -9.78 -15.43 4.48
CA VAL A 53 -9.21 -16.72 4.09
C VAL A 53 -9.68 -17.76 5.09
N THR A 54 -10.41 -18.78 4.62
CA THR A 54 -10.97 -19.83 5.47
C THR A 54 -10.12 -21.09 5.51
N ASP A 55 -9.25 -21.28 4.51
CA ASP A 55 -8.39 -22.45 4.39
C ASP A 55 -6.97 -22.15 4.91
N GLU A 56 -6.46 -23.07 5.74
CA GLU A 56 -5.15 -22.95 6.37
C GLU A 56 -3.98 -22.86 5.36
N PRO A 57 -3.98 -23.59 4.22
CA PRO A 57 -2.92 -23.48 3.22
C PRO A 57 -2.81 -22.06 2.62
N THR A 58 -3.93 -21.42 2.25
CA THR A 58 -3.89 -20.04 1.72
C THR A 58 -3.46 -19.04 2.79
N ARG A 59 -3.85 -19.25 4.05
CA ARG A 59 -3.43 -18.38 5.16
C ARG A 59 -1.91 -18.42 5.33
N ARG A 60 -1.33 -19.63 5.36
CA ARG A 60 0.14 -19.83 5.41
C ARG A 60 0.84 -19.24 4.19
N TRP A 61 0.31 -19.50 3.00
CA TRP A 61 0.87 -18.94 1.77
C TRP A 61 0.90 -17.41 1.78
N LEU A 62 -0.16 -16.75 2.28
CA LEU A 62 -0.22 -15.29 2.36
C LEU A 62 0.83 -14.75 3.34
N ASP A 63 1.00 -15.39 4.50
CA ASP A 63 2.01 -14.99 5.47
C ASP A 63 3.43 -15.18 4.92
N GLU A 64 3.72 -16.30 4.26
CA GLU A 64 5.00 -16.55 3.58
C GLU A 64 5.23 -15.55 2.43
N PHE A 65 4.18 -15.21 1.68
CA PHE A 65 4.24 -14.20 0.61
C PHE A 65 4.64 -12.84 1.19
N LEU A 66 3.95 -12.36 2.23
CA LEU A 66 4.24 -11.07 2.87
C LEU A 66 5.62 -11.08 3.54
N SER A 67 6.00 -12.17 4.20
CA SER A 67 7.31 -12.37 4.81
C SER A 67 8.45 -12.34 3.80
N TRP A 68 8.27 -12.96 2.63
CA TRP A 68 9.26 -12.89 1.52
C TRP A 68 9.46 -11.45 1.02
N HIS A 69 8.40 -10.64 1.03
CA HIS A 69 8.45 -9.23 0.66
C HIS A 69 9.03 -8.33 1.76
N GLY A 70 8.88 -8.71 3.03
CA GLY A 70 9.62 -8.19 4.17
C GLY A 70 9.43 -6.70 4.44
N GLY A 71 8.30 -6.10 4.06
CA GLY A 71 8.04 -4.69 4.35
C GLY A 71 8.62 -3.66 3.38
N TYR A 72 9.51 -4.06 2.47
CA TYR A 72 10.19 -3.13 1.55
C TYR A 72 10.14 -3.54 0.08
N ARG A 73 10.01 -4.84 -0.23
CA ARG A 73 9.90 -5.30 -1.62
C ARG A 73 8.47 -5.09 -2.11
N ALA A 74 8.35 -4.42 -3.24
CA ALA A 74 7.05 -4.22 -3.84
C ALA A 74 6.52 -5.48 -4.54
N PHE A 75 5.20 -5.60 -4.58
CA PHE A 75 4.48 -6.58 -5.40
C PHE A 75 3.37 -5.90 -6.20
N LEU A 76 2.88 -6.60 -7.21
CA LEU A 76 1.72 -6.19 -7.98
C LEU A 76 0.44 -6.65 -7.26
N TRP A 77 -0.55 -5.79 -7.24
CA TRP A 77 -1.87 -6.12 -6.70
C TRP A 77 -2.94 -5.29 -7.42
N ARG A 78 -4.15 -5.85 -7.53
CA ARG A 78 -5.31 -5.17 -8.14
C ARG A 78 -6.35 -4.89 -7.05
N PRO A 79 -6.37 -3.68 -6.46
CA PRO A 79 -7.33 -3.32 -5.44
C PRO A 79 -8.76 -3.37 -5.99
N PRO A 80 -9.75 -3.79 -5.19
CA PRO A 80 -11.14 -3.66 -5.58
C PRO A 80 -11.48 -2.20 -5.90
N LYS A 81 -12.42 -2.02 -6.84
CA LYS A 81 -12.87 -0.70 -7.34
C LYS A 81 -11.80 0.13 -8.06
N HIS A 82 -10.55 -0.35 -8.15
CA HIS A 82 -9.52 0.25 -8.99
C HIS A 82 -9.33 -0.60 -10.24
N ASN A 83 -9.61 -0.05 -11.42
CA ASN A 83 -9.47 -0.78 -12.68
C ASN A 83 -8.02 -0.86 -13.18
N ARG A 84 -7.04 -0.96 -12.27
CA ARG A 84 -5.62 -1.01 -12.59
C ARG A 84 -4.85 -1.84 -11.59
N THR A 85 -3.86 -2.58 -12.09
CA THR A 85 -2.82 -3.19 -11.26
C THR A 85 -1.90 -2.08 -10.74
N VAL A 86 -1.66 -2.07 -9.43
CA VAL A 86 -0.76 -1.12 -8.78
C VAL A 86 0.42 -1.87 -8.17
N ARG A 87 1.54 -1.16 -8.04
CA ARG A 87 2.69 -1.61 -7.29
C ARG A 87 2.57 -1.13 -5.84
N VAL A 88 2.53 -2.05 -4.90
CA VAL A 88 2.32 -1.76 -3.47
C VAL A 88 3.42 -2.39 -2.62
N VAL A 89 3.56 -1.86 -1.41
CA VAL A 89 4.41 -2.43 -0.36
C VAL A 89 3.53 -2.58 0.88
N CYS A 90 3.55 -3.75 1.49
CA CYS A 90 2.88 -4.01 2.76
C CYS A 90 3.91 -3.90 3.87
N ARG A 91 3.81 -2.85 4.70
CA ARG A 91 4.78 -2.58 5.78
C ARG A 91 4.42 -3.24 7.10
N GLU A 92 3.16 -3.60 7.27
CA GLU A 92 2.60 -4.14 8.50
C GLU A 92 1.41 -5.03 8.11
N TRP A 93 1.31 -6.19 8.73
CA TRP A 93 0.21 -7.13 8.57
C TRP A 93 -0.01 -7.93 9.86
N SER A 94 -1.19 -8.50 9.99
CA SER A 94 -1.55 -9.46 11.04
C SER A 94 -2.23 -10.67 10.40
N VAL A 95 -1.99 -11.85 10.96
CA VAL A 95 -2.44 -13.17 10.45
C VAL A 95 -3.18 -13.93 11.54
#